data_AF-A0A7K0XLE8-F1
#
_entry.id   AF-A0A7K0XLE8-F1
#
_cell.length_a   1.000
_cell.length_b   1.000
_cell.length_c   1.000
_cell.angle_alpha   90.00
_cell.angle_beta   90.00
_cell.angle_gamma   90.00
#
_symmetry.space_group_name_H-M   'P 1'
#
loop_
_entity.id
_entity.type
_entity.pdbx_description
1 polymer ?
#
loop_
_entity_poly.entity_id
_entity_poly.type
_entity_poly.pdbx_seq_one_letter_code
_entity_poly.pdbx_strand_id
1 'polypeptide(L)'
;MDIELNELVSLVSEIDYEKGDFQLLQRAGALAFNDLVEEFTRTGTCKNKALLALVFVRLADLQVRDYAMGFTTSENIETISAMWQWLLEIAPSRHIAPVAALYSAISFEQGNSELAGIALEKALEDQPAYPLAILLRRVYAANWPPESFATMRKDLHPKVCAALFSE
;
A
#
# COMPACT_ATOMS: atom_id res chain seq x y z
N MET A 1 0.11 -1.59 21.17
CA MET A 1 -0.92 -2.01 20.20
C MET A 1 -2.16 -1.19 20.45
N ASP A 2 -2.63 -0.42 19.47
CA ASP A 2 -3.78 0.48 19.59
C ASP A 2 -5.10 -0.32 19.57
N ILE A 3 -5.76 -0.45 20.72
CA ILE A 3 -6.93 -1.32 20.90
C ILE A 3 -8.08 -0.88 19.99
N GLU A 4 -8.38 0.42 19.97
CA GLU A 4 -9.49 1.00 19.21
C GLU A 4 -9.28 0.81 17.69
N LEU A 5 -8.05 1.00 17.20
CA LEU A 5 -7.76 0.76 15.79
C LEU A 5 -7.98 -0.72 15.41
N ASN A 6 -7.55 -1.66 16.26
CA ASN A 6 -7.76 -3.09 16.01
C ASN A 6 -9.25 -3.47 16.02
N GLU A 7 -10.04 -2.88 16.93
CA GLU A 7 -11.49 -3.06 16.95
C GLU A 7 -12.11 -2.57 15.64
N LEU A 8 -11.78 -1.35 15.19
CA LEU A 8 -12.29 -0.80 13.93
C LEU A 8 -11.89 -1.63 12.70
N VAL A 9 -10.65 -2.13 12.66
CA VAL A 9 -10.18 -3.03 11.59
C VAL A 9 -11.03 -4.30 11.53
N SER A 10 -11.39 -4.87 12.68
CA SER A 10 -12.22 -6.07 12.73
C SER A 10 -13.65 -5.87 12.23
N LEU A 11 -14.12 -4.62 12.16
CA LEU A 11 -15.46 -4.26 11.68
C LEU A 11 -15.49 -4.04 10.16
N VAL A 12 -14.35 -3.84 9.51
CA VAL A 12 -14.27 -3.65 8.05
C VAL A 12 -14.09 -5.01 7.38
N SER A 13 -15.03 -5.39 6.52
CA SER A 13 -14.91 -6.62 5.73
C SER A 13 -13.96 -6.42 4.54
N GLU A 14 -13.16 -7.44 4.24
CA GLU A 14 -12.39 -7.54 2.99
C GLU A 14 -13.31 -7.50 1.76
N ILE A 15 -12.72 -7.22 0.59
CA ILE A 15 -13.47 -7.20 -0.67
C ILE A 15 -13.70 -8.63 -1.14
N ASP A 16 -14.97 -8.97 -1.36
CA ASP A 16 -15.41 -10.27 -1.86
C ASP A 16 -15.83 -10.13 -3.32
N TYR A 17 -15.07 -10.76 -4.23
CA TYR A 17 -15.30 -10.69 -5.67
C TYR A 17 -16.54 -11.48 -6.12
N GLU A 18 -17.05 -12.38 -5.29
CA GLU A 18 -18.29 -13.11 -5.57
C GLU A 18 -19.54 -12.25 -5.29
N LYS A 19 -19.37 -11.12 -4.60
CA LYS A 19 -20.44 -10.14 -4.38
C LYS A 19 -20.42 -9.09 -5.48
N GLY A 20 -21.61 -8.67 -5.91
CA GLY A 20 -21.77 -7.69 -7.00
C GLY A 20 -21.36 -6.25 -6.67
N ASP A 21 -20.88 -5.97 -5.45
CA ASP A 21 -20.50 -4.62 -4.99
C ASP A 21 -18.98 -4.39 -4.91
N PHE A 22 -18.16 -5.36 -5.33
CA PHE A 22 -16.70 -5.28 -5.16
C PHE A 22 -16.07 -4.04 -5.82
N GLN A 23 -16.51 -3.63 -7.01
CA GLN A 23 -15.99 -2.42 -7.69
C GLN A 23 -16.26 -1.14 -6.88
N LEU A 24 -17.43 -1.06 -6.24
CA LEU A 24 -17.77 0.07 -5.37
C LEU A 24 -16.83 0.12 -4.15
N LEU A 25 -16.55 -1.03 -3.55
CA LEU A 25 -15.63 -1.15 -2.42
C LEU A 25 -14.18 -0.83 -2.81
N GLN A 26 -13.76 -1.23 -4.01
CA GLN A 26 -12.44 -0.89 -4.56
C GLN A 26 -12.29 0.62 -4.75
N ARG A 27 -13.29 1.26 -5.38
CA ARG A 27 -13.32 2.72 -5.56
C ARG A 27 -13.31 3.44 -4.21
N ALA A 28 -14.10 2.98 -3.24
CA ALA A 28 -14.10 3.53 -1.89
C ALA A 28 -12.74 3.37 -1.21
N GLY A 29 -12.05 2.23 -1.40
CA GLY A 29 -10.69 2.01 -0.89
C GLY A 29 -9.66 2.95 -1.49
N ALA A 30 -9.72 3.20 -2.80
CA ALA A 30 -8.85 4.15 -3.48
C ALA A 30 -9.07 5.59 -3.02
N LEU A 31 -10.34 6.01 -2.84
CA LEU A 31 -10.66 7.33 -2.30
C LEU A 31 -10.22 7.49 -0.84
N ALA A 32 -10.42 6.46 -0.01
CA ALA A 32 -9.92 6.46 1.37
C ALA A 32 -8.40 6.59 1.43
N PHE A 33 -7.68 5.96 0.50
CA PHE A 33 -6.24 6.14 0.38
C PHE A 33 -5.86 7.59 0.04
N ASN A 34 -6.60 8.24 -0.86
CA ASN A 34 -6.39 9.66 -1.18
C ASN A 34 -6.60 10.56 0.04
N ASP A 35 -7.69 10.34 0.78
CA ASP A 35 -8.00 11.10 2.00
C ASP A 35 -6.88 10.94 3.05
N LEU A 36 -6.33 9.72 3.18
CA LEU A 36 -5.20 9.44 4.07
C LEU A 36 -3.95 10.20 3.63
N VAL A 37 -3.60 10.16 2.33
CA VAL A 37 -2.44 10.89 1.82
C VAL A 37 -2.62 12.39 2.06
N GLU A 38 -3.78 12.96 1.78
CA GLU A 38 -4.05 14.38 2.00
C GLU A 38 -3.89 14.77 3.48
N GLU A 39 -4.46 13.99 4.41
CA GLU A 39 -4.32 14.25 5.85
C GLU A 39 -2.86 14.13 6.31
N PHE A 40 -2.15 13.11 5.82
CA PHE A 40 -0.75 12.87 6.16
C PHE A 40 0.16 13.97 5.59
N THR A 41 -0.02 14.38 4.34
CA THR A 41 0.75 15.49 3.74
C THR A 41 0.56 16.78 4.54
N ARG A 42 -0.64 17.03 5.06
CA ARG A 42 -0.94 18.24 5.85
C ARG A 42 -0.39 18.19 7.28
N THR A 43 -0.34 17.01 7.90
CA THR A 43 -0.11 16.91 9.36
C THR A 43 1.01 15.97 9.81
N GLY A 44 1.55 15.16 8.91
CA GLY A 44 2.51 14.09 9.21
C GLY A 44 1.90 12.89 9.94
N THR A 45 0.57 12.81 10.06
CA THR A 45 -0.15 11.72 10.73
C THR A 45 -1.60 11.64 10.24
N CYS A 46 -2.38 10.69 10.75
CA CYS A 46 -3.84 10.67 10.59
C CYS A 46 -4.47 10.25 11.91
N LYS A 47 -5.41 11.06 12.43
CA LYS A 47 -6.11 10.77 13.69
C LYS A 47 -7.40 10.00 13.48
N ASN A 48 -7.90 9.98 12.25
CA ASN A 48 -9.13 9.28 11.90
C ASN A 48 -8.87 7.76 11.84
N LYS A 49 -9.08 7.08 12.98
CA LYS A 49 -8.88 5.62 13.07
C LYS A 49 -9.82 4.81 12.19
N ALA A 50 -11.01 5.32 11.88
CA ALA A 50 -11.93 4.65 10.96
C ALA A 50 -11.40 4.68 9.52
N LEU A 51 -10.81 5.81 9.10
CA LEU A 51 -10.11 5.92 7.82
C LEU A 51 -8.91 4.97 7.76
N LEU A 52 -8.08 4.95 8.81
CA LEU A 52 -6.93 4.03 8.89
C LEU A 52 -7.37 2.56 8.82
N ALA A 53 -8.39 2.18 9.58
CA ALA A 53 -8.94 0.82 9.54
C ALA A 53 -9.41 0.44 8.13
N LEU A 54 -10.14 1.34 7.47
CA LEU A 54 -10.59 1.14 6.09
C LEU A 54 -9.40 0.96 5.14
N VAL A 55 -8.38 1.82 5.21
CA VAL A 55 -7.19 1.74 4.35
C VAL A 55 -6.44 0.43 4.60
N PHE A 56 -6.17 0.05 5.86
CA PHE A 56 -5.46 -1.20 6.15
C PHE A 56 -6.15 -2.41 5.55
N VAL A 57 -7.47 -2.54 5.72
CA VAL A 57 -8.23 -3.66 5.15
C VAL A 57 -8.29 -3.59 3.63
N ARG A 58 -8.46 -2.39 3.05
CA ARG A 58 -8.57 -2.25 1.59
C ARG A 58 -7.25 -2.48 0.85
N LEU A 59 -6.10 -2.25 1.48
CA LEU A 59 -4.79 -2.57 0.89
C LEU A 59 -4.54 -4.07 0.68
N ALA A 60 -5.37 -4.96 1.24
CA ALA A 60 -5.33 -6.39 0.91
C ALA A 60 -5.86 -6.67 -0.51
N ASP A 61 -6.71 -5.80 -1.06
CA ASP A 61 -7.23 -5.94 -2.42
C ASP A 61 -6.20 -5.52 -3.47
N LEU A 62 -6.10 -6.33 -4.54
CA LEU A 62 -5.15 -6.15 -5.62
C LEU A 62 -5.26 -4.76 -6.29
N GLN A 63 -6.48 -4.33 -6.61
CA GLN A 63 -6.71 -3.10 -7.35
C GLN A 63 -6.43 -1.87 -6.49
N VAL A 64 -6.84 -1.90 -5.22
CA VAL A 64 -6.57 -0.80 -4.28
C VAL A 64 -5.08 -0.70 -3.95
N ARG A 65 -4.40 -1.83 -3.74
CA ARG A 65 -2.96 -1.85 -3.48
C ARG A 65 -2.16 -1.31 -4.66
N ASP A 66 -2.47 -1.75 -5.88
CA ASP A 66 -1.75 -1.33 -7.08
C ASP A 66 -2.05 0.15 -7.40
N TYR A 67 -3.23 0.65 -7.02
CA TYR A 67 -3.54 2.08 -7.03
C TYR A 67 -2.65 2.85 -6.06
N ALA A 68 -2.57 2.41 -4.81
CA ALA A 68 -1.73 3.05 -3.79
C ALA A 68 -0.24 3.04 -4.18
N MET A 69 0.24 1.96 -4.79
CA MET A 69 1.60 1.88 -5.34
C MET A 69 1.82 2.93 -6.44
N GLY A 70 0.89 3.02 -7.40
CA GLY A 70 0.99 3.94 -8.52
C GLY A 70 0.79 5.42 -8.17
N PHE A 71 0.22 5.73 -7.00
CA PHE A 71 0.04 7.09 -6.49
C PHE A 71 1.38 7.85 -6.32
N THR A 72 2.47 7.13 -6.09
CA THR A 72 3.79 7.72 -5.86
C THR A 72 4.33 8.38 -7.14
N THR A 73 4.81 9.61 -7.05
CA THR A 73 5.49 10.33 -8.13
C THR A 73 6.88 10.74 -7.64
N SER A 74 7.75 11.18 -8.56
CA SER A 74 9.04 11.76 -8.19
C SER A 74 8.92 13.00 -7.30
N GLU A 75 7.76 13.67 -7.32
CA GLU A 75 7.52 14.90 -6.55
C GLU A 75 7.06 14.61 -5.12
N ASN A 76 6.36 13.49 -4.88
CA ASN A 76 5.79 13.16 -3.57
C ASN A 76 6.48 11.98 -2.87
N ILE A 77 7.50 11.35 -3.51
CA ILE A 77 8.09 10.11 -3.04
C ILE A 77 8.60 10.16 -1.60
N GLU A 78 9.20 11.27 -1.17
CA GLU A 78 9.67 11.45 0.21
C GLU A 78 8.51 11.44 1.23
N THR A 79 7.42 12.15 0.91
CA THR A 79 6.24 12.21 1.77
C THR A 79 5.53 10.86 1.82
N ILE A 80 5.40 10.17 0.69
CA ILE A 80 4.77 8.85 0.61
C ILE A 80 5.63 7.79 1.32
N SER A 81 6.96 7.86 1.19
CA SER A 81 7.90 6.99 1.90
C SER A 81 7.76 7.16 3.42
N ALA A 82 7.72 8.42 3.91
CA ALA A 82 7.48 8.71 5.32
C ALA A 82 6.11 8.23 5.81
N MET A 83 5.07 8.34 4.97
CA MET A 83 3.73 7.82 5.30
C MET A 83 3.74 6.30 5.44
N TRP A 84 4.40 5.58 4.52
CA TRP A 84 4.50 4.12 4.60
C TRP A 84 5.28 3.66 5.84
N GLN A 85 6.37 4.35 6.16
CA GLN A 85 7.11 4.11 7.39
C GLN A 85 6.21 4.30 8.62
N TRP A 86 5.48 5.41 8.69
CA TRP A 86 4.55 5.70 9.78
C TRP A 86 3.43 4.65 9.88
N LEU A 87 2.82 4.27 8.75
CA LEU A 87 1.81 3.21 8.72
C LEU A 87 2.35 1.88 9.23
N LEU A 88 3.62 1.54 8.97
CA LEU A 88 4.25 0.33 9.48
C LEU A 88 4.46 0.29 10.99
N GLU A 89 4.52 1.45 11.64
CA GLU A 89 4.63 1.56 13.10
C GLU A 89 3.30 1.27 13.79
N ILE A 90 2.18 1.57 13.11
CA ILE A 90 0.83 1.46 13.66
C ILE A 90 0.00 0.32 13.05
N ALA A 91 0.53 -0.36 12.01
CA ALA A 91 -0.17 -1.40 11.28
C ALA A 91 -0.67 -2.51 12.22
N PRO A 92 -1.97 -2.85 12.19
CA PRO A 92 -2.52 -4.02 12.87
C PRO A 92 -1.84 -5.31 12.38
N SER A 93 -1.76 -6.31 13.26
CA SER A 93 -1.34 -7.67 12.86
C SER A 93 -2.17 -8.17 11.68
N ARG A 94 -1.55 -8.95 10.77
CA ARG A 94 -2.14 -9.44 9.50
C ARG A 94 -2.36 -8.38 8.41
N HIS A 95 -2.09 -7.10 8.69
CA HIS A 95 -2.16 -6.01 7.73
C HIS A 95 -0.78 -5.37 7.49
N ILE A 96 0.29 -6.00 7.99
CA ILE A 96 1.67 -5.50 7.86
C ILE A 96 2.18 -5.78 6.45
N ALA A 97 1.94 -6.97 5.91
CA ALA A 97 2.42 -7.40 4.60
C ALA A 97 2.15 -6.40 3.45
N PRO A 98 0.92 -5.89 3.24
CA PRO A 98 0.66 -4.92 2.18
C PRO A 98 1.46 -3.63 2.35
N VAL A 99 1.48 -3.07 3.56
CA VAL A 99 2.17 -1.81 3.86
C VAL A 99 3.69 -1.98 3.72
N ALA A 100 4.22 -3.09 4.21
CA ALA A 100 5.65 -3.39 4.19
C ALA A 100 6.15 -3.62 2.75
N ALA A 101 5.37 -4.31 1.92
CA ALA A 101 5.70 -4.50 0.52
C ALA A 101 5.66 -3.18 -0.27
N LEU A 102 4.68 -2.30 -0.01
CA LEU A 102 4.62 -0.97 -0.63
C LEU A 102 5.80 -0.10 -0.20
N TYR A 103 6.14 -0.11 1.09
CA TYR A 103 7.31 0.61 1.58
C TYR A 103 8.62 0.08 0.98
N SER A 104 8.73 -1.23 0.84
CA SER A 104 9.87 -1.88 0.19
C SER A 104 10.04 -1.41 -1.25
N ALA A 105 8.96 -1.39 -2.03
CA ALA A 105 8.96 -0.94 -3.42
C ALA A 105 9.43 0.52 -3.55
N ILE A 106 8.91 1.42 -2.71
CA ILE A 106 9.29 2.84 -2.73
C ILE A 106 10.74 3.04 -2.27
N SER A 107 11.17 2.33 -1.22
CA SER A 107 12.56 2.38 -0.76
C SER A 107 13.54 1.91 -1.83
N PHE A 108 13.16 0.90 -2.61
CA PHE A 108 13.95 0.41 -3.73
C PHE A 108 14.06 1.46 -4.84
N GLU A 109 12.96 2.14 -5.18
CA GLU A 109 12.96 3.24 -6.16
C GLU A 109 13.83 4.43 -5.71
N GLN A 110 13.91 4.70 -4.42
CA GLN A 110 14.81 5.72 -3.85
C GLN A 110 16.28 5.28 -3.82
N GLY A 111 16.61 4.05 -4.28
CA GLY A 111 17.95 3.49 -4.25
C GLY A 111 18.38 2.93 -2.89
N ASN A 112 17.50 2.95 -1.89
CA ASN A 112 17.77 2.47 -0.53
C ASN A 112 17.57 0.96 -0.44
N SER A 113 18.48 0.20 -1.05
CA SER A 113 18.37 -1.27 -1.18
C SER A 113 18.33 -2.02 0.16
N GLU A 114 19.07 -1.53 1.17
CA GLU A 114 19.05 -2.10 2.52
C GLU A 114 17.67 -1.96 3.16
N LEU A 115 17.11 -0.76 3.15
CA LEU A 115 15.78 -0.46 3.68
C LEU A 115 14.69 -1.23 2.92
N ALA A 116 14.81 -1.31 1.59
CA ALA A 116 13.92 -2.11 0.76
C ALA A 116 13.94 -3.58 1.17
N GLY A 117 15.12 -4.14 1.45
CA GLY A 117 15.31 -5.50 1.96
C GLY A 117 14.65 -5.72 3.32
N ILE A 118 14.90 -4.83 4.28
CA ILE A 118 14.30 -4.91 5.63
C ILE A 118 12.77 -4.88 5.57
N ALA A 119 12.21 -3.94 4.79
CA ALA A 119 10.77 -3.84 4.61
C ALA A 119 10.19 -5.08 3.91
N LEU A 120 10.91 -5.65 2.93
CA LEU A 120 10.52 -6.88 2.25
C LEU A 120 10.48 -8.07 3.21
N GLU A 121 11.50 -8.22 4.05
CA GLU A 121 11.56 -9.29 5.07
C GLU A 121 10.38 -9.17 6.04
N LYS A 122 10.08 -7.97 6.53
CA LYS A 122 8.92 -7.71 7.40
C LYS A 122 7.60 -8.13 6.73
N ALA A 123 7.45 -7.92 5.42
CA ALA A 123 6.27 -8.36 4.69
C ALA A 123 6.15 -9.90 4.63
N LEU A 124 7.27 -10.58 4.41
CA LEU A 124 7.34 -12.05 4.32
C LEU A 124 7.23 -12.72 5.69
N GLU A 125 7.64 -12.06 6.77
CA GLU A 125 7.43 -12.54 8.14
C GLU A 125 5.95 -12.51 8.54
N ASP A 126 5.22 -11.44 8.18
CA ASP A 126 3.77 -11.34 8.43
C ASP A 126 2.99 -12.32 7.53
N GLN A 127 3.34 -12.39 6.24
CA GLN A 127 2.71 -13.32 5.31
C GLN A 127 3.73 -13.87 4.28
N PRO A 128 4.27 -15.09 4.49
CA PRO A 128 5.31 -15.67 3.62
C PRO A 128 4.91 -15.86 2.16
N ALA A 129 3.60 -15.97 1.91
CA ALA A 129 3.02 -16.14 0.58
C ALA A 129 2.55 -14.83 -0.07
N TYR A 130 2.85 -13.66 0.52
CA TYR A 130 2.30 -12.39 0.02
C TYR A 130 2.78 -12.09 -1.41
N PRO A 131 1.87 -11.99 -2.41
CA PRO A 131 2.26 -11.97 -3.82
C PRO A 131 3.21 -10.84 -4.20
N LEU A 132 2.96 -9.62 -3.71
CA LEU A 132 3.81 -8.47 -4.02
C LEU A 132 5.20 -8.62 -3.41
N ALA A 133 5.32 -9.11 -2.18
CA ALA A 133 6.61 -9.36 -1.55
C ALA A 133 7.42 -10.43 -2.32
N ILE A 134 6.77 -11.52 -2.75
CA ILE A 134 7.43 -12.55 -3.58
C ILE A 134 7.91 -11.96 -4.91
N LEU A 135 7.12 -11.08 -5.53
CA LEU A 135 7.49 -10.41 -6.77
C LEU A 135 8.69 -9.47 -6.55
N LEU A 136 8.66 -8.62 -5.52
CA LEU A 136 9.76 -7.72 -5.18
C LEU A 136 11.06 -8.48 -4.88
N ARG A 137 10.98 -9.60 -4.17
CA ARG A 137 12.13 -10.48 -3.95
C ARG A 137 12.79 -10.94 -5.26
N ARG A 138 11.99 -11.23 -6.29
CA ARG A 138 12.50 -11.61 -7.61
C ARG A 138 13.10 -10.42 -8.35
N VAL A 139 12.48 -9.24 -8.26
CA VAL A 139 12.99 -7.99 -8.84
C VAL A 139 14.37 -7.66 -8.26
N TYR A 140 14.52 -7.72 -6.93
CA TYR A 140 15.77 -7.42 -6.25
C TYR A 140 16.86 -8.45 -6.57
N ALA A 141 16.51 -9.74 -6.55
CA ALA A 141 17.44 -10.81 -6.92
C ALA A 141 17.91 -10.73 -8.39
N ALA A 142 17.10 -10.16 -9.27
CA ALA A 142 17.42 -9.94 -10.67
C ALA A 142 18.23 -8.65 -10.91
N ASN A 143 18.59 -7.89 -9.87
CA ASN A 143 19.29 -6.60 -9.95
C ASN A 143 18.65 -5.64 -10.96
N TRP A 144 17.32 -5.54 -10.93
CA TRP A 144 16.62 -4.56 -11.76
C TRP A 144 17.12 -3.14 -11.42
N PRO A 145 17.27 -2.25 -12.41
CA PRO A 145 17.52 -0.84 -12.12
C PRO A 145 16.29 -0.20 -11.43
N PRO A 146 16.45 0.61 -10.37
CA PRO A 146 15.35 1.31 -9.71
C PRO A 146 14.45 2.10 -10.67
N GLU A 147 15.04 2.76 -11.67
CA GLU A 147 14.33 3.57 -12.66
C GLU A 147 13.45 2.72 -13.58
N SER A 148 13.84 1.47 -13.83
CA SER A 148 13.02 0.53 -14.62
C SER A 148 11.76 0.13 -13.86
N PHE A 149 11.85 -0.04 -12.55
CA PHE A 149 10.69 -0.31 -11.70
C PHE A 149 9.76 0.91 -11.62
N ALA A 150 10.31 2.11 -11.41
CA ALA A 150 9.55 3.35 -11.39
C ALA A 150 8.80 3.59 -12.72
N THR A 151 9.45 3.30 -13.86
CA THR A 151 8.84 3.41 -15.20
C THR A 151 7.70 2.41 -15.37
N MET A 152 7.91 1.13 -15.04
CA MET A 152 6.86 0.10 -15.09
C MET A 152 5.63 0.49 -14.27
N ARG A 153 5.85 0.98 -13.04
CA ARG A 153 4.77 1.43 -12.15
C ARG A 153 3.99 2.60 -12.73
N LYS A 154 4.70 3.60 -13.28
CA LYS A 154 4.11 4.76 -13.97
C LYS A 154 3.26 4.34 -15.18
N ASP A 155 3.70 3.34 -15.94
CA ASP A 155 2.98 2.85 -17.12
C ASP A 155 1.73 2.02 -16.76
N LEU A 156 1.73 1.35 -15.60
CA LEU A 156 0.61 0.55 -15.12
C LEU A 156 -0.48 1.39 -14.44
N HIS A 157 -0.11 2.45 -13.72
CA HIS A 157 -1.06 3.21 -12.90
C HIS A 157 -2.28 3.75 -13.68
N PRO A 158 -2.15 4.31 -14.91
CA PRO A 158 -3.32 4.75 -15.68
C PRO A 158 -4.33 3.63 -15.94
N LYS A 159 -3.87 2.38 -16.11
CA LYS A 159 -4.75 1.21 -16.31
C LYS A 159 -5.52 0.86 -15.03
N VAL A 160 -4.86 0.98 -13.88
CA VAL A 160 -5.48 0.79 -12.57
C VAL A 160 -6.54 1.87 -12.32
N CYS A 161 -6.21 3.14 -12.60
CA CYS A 161 -7.16 4.24 -12.51
C CYS A 161 -8.38 4.04 -13.42
N ALA A 162 -8.15 3.62 -14.67
CA ALA A 162 -9.25 3.31 -15.59
C ALA A 162 -10.15 2.21 -15.04
N ALA A 163 -9.59 1.12 -14.51
CA ALA A 163 -10.37 0.02 -13.94
C ALA A 163 -11.17 0.41 -12.69
N LEU A 164 -10.69 1.37 -11.90
CA LEU A 164 -11.34 1.82 -10.66
C LEU A 164 -12.40 2.92 -10.87
N PHE A 165 -12.22 3.75 -11.90
CA PHE A 165 -12.99 4.97 -12.07
C PHE A 165 -13.70 5.10 -13.42
N SER A 166 -13.62 4.08 -14.30
CA SER A 166 -14.49 4.03 -15.48
C SER A 166 -15.95 3.87 -15.07
N GLU A 167 -16.83 4.71 -15.63
CA GLU A 167 -18.29 4.66 -15.47
C GLU A 167 -18.92 3.44 -16.14
#